data_AF-A4JVC4-F1
#
_entry.id   AF-A4JVC4-F1
#
_cell.length_a   1.000
_cell.length_b   1.000
_cell.length_c   1.000
_cell.angle_alpha   90.00
_cell.angle_beta   90.00
_cell.angle_gamma   90.00
#
_symmetry.space_group_name_H-M   'P 1'
#
loop_
_entity.id
_entity.type
_entity.pdbx_description
1 polymer ?
#
loop_
_entity_poly.entity_id
_entity_poly.type
_entity_poly.pdbx_seq_one_letter_code
_entity_poly.pdbx_strand_id
1 'polypeptide(L)'
;MPTPLSKHRDLDELQLRGMIRHAAKSYPFLDASSEDAVYALARLMVDVDYVVDRMTTPVRASLEFLRSLADERLGPGARIAERDFVFVIKMFGLKIRNKGGLLEFLPRNEWIKEANGEKPAIEVTIDDQTQAKTVEFEISDVQKHRKIHGRRIEAAYNRLVRLHRDTELALIFVSLVNSGQTIGEAKDELRNRFDVKDHEYNRIRERALDLGIFDRSRKRTRTQGRITLDPDVMAFVEEEAAASQGGRMHRRTPTQMANQMLRDFHLMLKKRPLIPVPKAPRGKSASEK
;
A
#
# COMPACT_ATOMS: atom_id res chain seq x y z
N MET A 1 0.76 9.65 8.40
CA MET A 1 1.65 9.16 9.46
C MET A 1 2.04 7.73 9.11
N PRO A 2 3.30 7.33 9.30
CA PRO A 2 3.72 5.94 9.07
C PRO A 2 2.89 4.98 9.93
N THR A 3 2.52 3.81 9.41
CA THR A 3 1.87 2.75 10.19
C THR A 3 2.78 2.35 11.36
N PRO A 4 2.29 2.05 12.57
CA PRO A 4 3.14 1.73 13.71
C PRO A 4 4.18 0.62 13.46
N LEU A 5 3.89 -0.35 12.58
CA LEU A 5 4.83 -1.40 12.15
C LEU A 5 5.98 -0.90 11.27
N SER A 6 5.77 0.15 10.48
CA SER A 6 6.87 0.81 9.79
C SER A 6 7.92 1.38 10.76
N LYS A 7 7.56 1.64 12.04
CA LYS A 7 8.53 2.01 13.09
C LYS A 7 9.47 0.86 13.47
N HIS A 8 9.05 -0.39 13.24
CA HIS A 8 9.83 -1.58 13.55
C HIS A 8 10.59 -2.13 12.34
N ARG A 9 10.37 -1.57 11.15
CA ARG A 9 11.07 -1.97 9.91
C ARG A 9 12.59 -1.87 10.05
N ASP A 10 13.04 -0.86 10.79
CA ASP A 10 14.44 -0.54 11.03
C ASP A 10 15.00 -1.19 12.30
N LEU A 11 14.26 -2.09 12.97
CA LEU A 11 14.81 -2.86 14.07
C LEU A 11 15.98 -3.70 13.57
N ASP A 12 17.13 -3.50 14.18
CA ASP A 12 18.29 -4.36 13.97
C ASP A 12 18.08 -5.73 14.64
N GLU A 13 18.97 -6.67 14.33
CA GLU A 13 18.90 -8.04 14.84
C GLU A 13 18.97 -8.06 16.38
N LEU A 14 19.82 -7.23 16.98
CA LEU A 14 20.05 -7.22 18.43
C LEU A 14 18.80 -6.76 19.18
N GLN A 15 18.13 -5.72 18.69
CA GLN A 15 16.92 -5.18 19.27
C GLN A 15 15.77 -6.20 19.21
N LEU A 16 15.56 -6.83 18.06
CA LEU A 16 14.47 -7.80 17.90
C LEU A 16 14.69 -9.05 18.76
N ARG A 17 15.93 -9.57 18.83
CA ARG A 17 16.30 -10.65 19.75
C ARG A 17 16.12 -10.25 21.21
N GLY A 18 16.47 -9.02 21.57
CA GLY A 18 16.23 -8.45 22.90
C GLY A 18 14.74 -8.46 23.29
N MET A 19 13.87 -8.06 22.36
CA MET A 19 12.41 -8.12 22.54
C MET A 19 11.92 -9.56 22.75
N ILE A 20 12.39 -10.51 21.93
CA ILE A 20 12.02 -11.93 22.04
C ILE A 20 12.42 -12.49 23.41
N ARG A 21 13.65 -12.24 23.86
CA ARG A 21 14.12 -12.68 25.19
C ARG A 21 13.32 -12.06 26.32
N HIS A 22 12.99 -10.77 26.22
CA HIS A 22 12.16 -10.09 27.22
C HIS A 22 10.74 -10.70 27.27
N ALA A 23 10.14 -10.93 26.11
CA ALA A 23 8.82 -11.56 26.00
C ALA A 23 8.83 -12.99 26.54
N ALA A 24 9.86 -13.79 26.25
CA ALA A 24 10.01 -15.14 26.80
C ALA A 24 10.10 -15.14 28.33
N LYS A 25 10.77 -14.14 28.94
CA LYS A 25 10.78 -13.95 30.40
C LYS A 25 9.41 -13.53 30.96
N SER A 26 8.67 -12.73 30.20
CA SER A 26 7.38 -12.17 30.63
C SER A 26 6.23 -13.16 30.45
N TYR A 27 6.33 -14.05 29.46
CA TYR A 27 5.31 -15.03 29.08
C TYR A 27 5.91 -16.45 29.01
N PRO A 28 6.50 -16.98 30.10
CA PRO A 28 7.19 -18.27 30.08
C PRO A 28 6.27 -19.47 29.79
N PHE A 29 4.94 -19.28 29.91
CA PHE A 29 3.94 -20.26 29.54
C PHE A 29 3.77 -20.42 28.01
N LEU A 30 4.25 -19.44 27.23
CA LEU A 30 4.35 -19.52 25.78
C LEU A 30 5.73 -20.08 25.43
N ASP A 31 5.85 -21.40 25.50
CA ASP A 31 7.06 -22.09 25.05
C ASP A 31 7.18 -21.95 23.53
N ALA A 32 8.21 -21.25 23.08
CA ALA A 32 8.51 -21.05 21.68
C ALA A 32 9.60 -22.02 21.20
N SER A 33 9.69 -22.25 19.90
CA SER A 33 10.83 -22.92 19.27
C SER A 33 12.14 -22.14 19.50
N SER A 34 13.23 -22.56 18.87
CA SER A 34 14.52 -21.85 18.96
C SER A 34 14.37 -20.34 18.71
N GLU A 35 15.18 -19.54 19.43
CA GLU A 35 15.17 -18.07 19.31
C GLU A 35 15.30 -17.62 17.85
N ASP A 36 16.11 -18.32 17.05
CA ASP A 36 16.31 -18.04 15.63
C ASP A 36 15.05 -18.27 14.78
N ALA A 37 14.25 -19.30 15.08
CA ALA A 37 13.01 -19.56 14.36
C ALA A 37 11.97 -18.47 14.64
N VAL A 38 11.85 -18.06 15.91
CA VAL A 38 10.96 -16.97 16.33
C VAL A 38 11.42 -15.64 15.73
N TYR A 39 12.73 -15.40 15.72
CA TYR A 39 13.33 -14.22 15.09
C TYR A 39 13.01 -14.17 13.59
N ALA A 40 13.19 -15.28 12.86
CA ALA A 40 12.89 -15.35 11.44
C ALA A 40 11.39 -15.06 11.17
N LEU A 41 10.49 -15.64 11.96
CA LEU A 41 9.06 -15.37 11.88
C LEU A 41 8.72 -13.89 12.16
N ALA A 42 9.27 -13.34 13.24
CA ALA A 42 9.07 -11.95 13.61
C ALA A 42 9.57 -11.00 12.52
N ARG A 43 10.73 -11.29 11.92
CA ARG A 43 11.29 -10.52 10.81
C ARG A 43 10.40 -10.59 9.57
N LEU A 44 9.90 -11.77 9.20
CA LEU A 44 8.93 -11.93 8.11
C LEU A 44 7.67 -11.08 8.33
N MET A 45 7.12 -11.09 9.55
CA MET A 45 5.94 -10.29 9.89
C MET A 45 6.17 -8.77 9.77
N VAL A 46 7.37 -8.30 10.16
CA VAL A 46 7.77 -6.89 10.03
C VAL A 46 7.98 -6.51 8.57
N ASP A 47 8.72 -7.32 7.80
CA ASP A 47 9.09 -7.01 6.42
C ASP A 47 7.87 -6.90 5.49
N VAL A 48 6.83 -7.69 5.75
CA VAL A 48 5.62 -7.72 4.92
C VAL A 48 4.55 -6.74 5.42
N ASP A 49 4.85 -5.96 6.46
CA ASP A 49 3.93 -4.99 7.08
C ASP A 49 2.56 -5.62 7.34
N TYR A 50 2.58 -6.77 8.02
CA TYR A 50 1.48 -7.73 8.06
C TYR A 50 0.14 -7.16 8.58
N VAL A 51 0.20 -6.04 9.30
CA VAL A 51 -0.98 -5.24 9.66
C VAL A 51 -1.35 -4.37 8.47
N VAL A 52 -2.18 -4.93 7.60
CA VAL A 52 -2.93 -4.15 6.61
C VAL A 52 -3.97 -3.32 7.38
N ASP A 53 -3.48 -2.20 7.91
CA ASP A 53 -3.94 -1.25 8.94
C ASP A 53 -5.41 -0.79 8.89
N ARG A 54 -6.18 -1.24 7.88
CA ARG A 54 -7.53 -0.76 7.59
C ARG A 54 -8.61 -1.83 7.66
N MET A 55 -8.28 -3.12 7.72
CA MET A 55 -9.30 -4.19 7.62
C MET A 55 -9.04 -5.38 8.54
N THR A 56 -10.14 -6.05 8.91
CA THR A 56 -10.12 -7.30 9.66
C THR A 56 -9.55 -8.42 8.79
N THR A 57 -8.53 -9.14 9.28
CA THR A 57 -7.87 -10.21 8.53
C THR A 57 -7.89 -11.52 9.33
N PRO A 58 -8.39 -12.64 8.77
CA PRO A 58 -8.31 -13.95 9.42
C PRO A 58 -6.88 -14.31 9.82
N VAL A 59 -6.69 -14.72 11.07
CA VAL A 59 -5.39 -15.11 11.65
C VAL A 59 -4.81 -16.33 10.95
N ARG A 60 -5.67 -17.22 10.48
CA ARG A 60 -5.25 -18.39 9.70
C ARG A 60 -4.70 -18.06 8.32
N ALA A 61 -5.43 -17.25 7.54
CA ALA A 61 -4.99 -16.84 6.19
C ALA A 61 -3.63 -16.14 6.25
N SER A 62 -3.49 -15.33 7.28
CA SER A 62 -2.29 -14.67 7.74
C SER A 62 -1.16 -15.70 7.98
N LEU A 63 -1.36 -16.74 8.79
CA LEU A 63 -0.34 -17.77 9.03
C LEU A 63 0.03 -18.55 7.75
N GLU A 64 -0.96 -18.95 6.96
CA GLU A 64 -0.77 -19.65 5.69
C GLU A 64 0.09 -18.83 4.73
N PHE A 65 -0.13 -17.51 4.68
CA PHE A 65 0.66 -16.59 3.88
C PHE A 65 2.13 -16.49 4.34
N LEU A 66 2.37 -16.37 5.65
CA LEU A 66 3.74 -16.35 6.18
C LEU A 66 4.49 -17.66 5.92
N ARG A 67 3.80 -18.80 6.00
CA ARG A 67 4.37 -20.12 5.64
C ARG A 67 4.80 -20.16 4.18
N SER A 68 3.95 -19.71 3.26
CA SER A 68 4.30 -19.61 1.83
C SER A 68 5.55 -18.76 1.61
N LEU A 69 5.65 -17.61 2.27
CA LEU A 69 6.83 -16.74 2.16
C LEU A 69 8.08 -17.32 2.80
N ALA A 70 7.95 -18.02 3.93
CA ALA A 70 9.06 -18.68 4.59
C ALA A 70 9.66 -19.78 3.71
N ASP A 71 8.81 -20.59 3.07
CA ASP A 71 9.25 -21.63 2.13
C ASP A 71 10.02 -21.03 0.94
N GLU A 72 9.59 -19.86 0.43
CA GLU A 72 10.27 -19.14 -0.65
C GLU A 72 11.63 -18.56 -0.24
N ARG A 73 11.73 -17.97 0.97
CA ARG A 73 12.92 -17.21 1.40
C ARG A 73 13.97 -18.03 2.15
N LEU A 74 13.52 -18.97 2.97
CA LEU A 74 14.38 -19.75 3.87
C LEU A 74 14.60 -21.18 3.36
N GLY A 75 13.94 -21.55 2.27
CA GLY A 75 14.00 -22.86 1.65
C GLY A 75 12.93 -23.83 2.18
N PRO A 76 12.69 -24.93 1.45
CA PRO A 76 11.67 -25.91 1.80
C PRO A 76 12.00 -26.56 3.15
N GLY A 77 11.16 -26.31 4.15
CA GLY A 77 11.35 -26.86 5.51
C GLY A 77 11.31 -25.83 6.64
N ALA A 78 11.21 -24.53 6.33
CA ALA A 78 10.97 -23.48 7.31
C ALA A 78 9.54 -23.59 7.89
N ARG A 79 9.34 -24.56 8.77
CA ARG A 79 8.05 -24.80 9.42
C ARG A 79 7.82 -23.75 10.50
N ILE A 80 7.11 -22.69 10.15
CA ILE A 80 6.51 -21.79 11.13
C ILE A 80 5.45 -22.58 11.90
N ALA A 81 5.73 -22.91 13.17
CA ALA A 81 4.78 -23.57 14.05
C ALA A 81 3.70 -22.58 14.53
N GLU A 82 2.48 -23.07 14.75
CA GLU A 82 1.38 -22.27 15.29
C GLU A 82 1.75 -21.65 16.63
N ARG A 83 2.44 -22.39 17.51
CA ARG A 83 2.91 -21.89 18.81
C ARG A 83 3.82 -20.67 18.68
N ASP A 84 4.73 -20.66 17.70
CA ASP A 84 5.68 -19.55 17.49
C ASP A 84 4.91 -18.33 16.98
N PHE A 85 3.91 -18.56 16.14
CA PHE A 85 3.04 -17.51 15.66
C PHE A 85 2.18 -16.93 16.79
N VAL A 86 1.63 -17.76 17.68
CA VAL A 86 0.91 -17.33 18.90
C VAL A 86 1.83 -16.54 19.84
N PHE A 87 3.08 -17.00 20.03
CA PHE A 87 4.08 -16.26 20.79
C PHE A 87 4.33 -14.88 20.19
N VAL A 88 4.53 -14.78 18.86
CA VAL A 88 4.77 -13.50 18.18
C VAL A 88 3.54 -12.59 18.25
N ILE A 89 2.32 -13.14 18.16
CA ILE A 89 1.07 -12.39 18.39
C ILE A 89 1.09 -11.75 19.78
N LYS A 90 1.41 -12.51 20.84
CA LYS A 90 1.46 -11.98 22.21
C LYS A 90 2.62 -11.00 22.42
N MET A 91 3.82 -11.33 21.94
CA MET A 91 5.01 -10.50 22.02
C MET A 91 4.78 -9.11 21.43
N PHE A 92 4.09 -9.05 20.28
CA PHE A 92 3.75 -7.82 19.60
C PHE A 92 2.42 -7.20 20.07
N GLY A 93 1.73 -7.82 21.02
CA GLY A 93 0.45 -7.32 21.55
C GLY A 93 -0.63 -7.19 20.49
N LEU A 94 -0.67 -8.10 19.51
CA LEU A 94 -1.65 -8.05 18.42
C LEU A 94 -3.03 -8.49 18.92
N LYS A 95 -4.02 -7.63 18.72
CA LYS A 95 -5.39 -7.92 19.12
C LYS A 95 -6.08 -8.86 18.14
N ILE A 96 -6.78 -9.84 18.68
CA ILE A 96 -7.57 -10.80 17.91
C ILE A 96 -8.99 -10.85 18.46
N ARG A 97 -9.97 -11.04 17.59
CA ARG A 97 -11.36 -11.35 17.97
C ARG A 97 -11.72 -12.75 17.54
N ASN A 98 -12.55 -13.43 18.32
CA ASN A 98 -13.19 -14.67 17.92
C ASN A 98 -14.60 -14.38 17.38
N LYS A 99 -14.85 -14.72 16.12
CA LYS A 99 -16.16 -14.62 15.49
C LYS A 99 -16.66 -16.00 15.08
N GLY A 100 -17.21 -16.74 16.05
CA GLY A 100 -17.78 -18.07 15.79
C GLY A 100 -16.74 -19.08 15.32
N GLY A 101 -15.59 -19.13 15.98
CA GLY A 101 -14.45 -19.99 15.67
C GLY A 101 -13.55 -19.48 14.55
N LEU A 102 -13.81 -18.28 14.01
CA LEU A 102 -12.88 -17.58 13.11
C LEU A 102 -12.14 -16.50 13.91
N LEU A 103 -10.85 -16.71 14.10
CA LEU A 103 -9.96 -15.71 14.67
C LEU A 103 -9.60 -14.66 13.63
N GLU A 104 -9.77 -13.39 13.97
CA GLU A 104 -9.48 -12.26 13.10
C GLU A 104 -8.66 -11.20 13.82
N PHE A 105 -7.59 -10.74 13.19
CA PHE A 105 -6.91 -9.51 13.60
C PHE A 105 -7.85 -8.32 13.43
N LEU A 106 -7.86 -7.43 14.42
CA LEU A 106 -8.69 -6.23 14.39
C LEU A 106 -8.03 -5.12 13.54
N PRO A 107 -8.83 -4.28 12.87
CA PRO A 107 -8.31 -3.07 12.26
C PRO A 107 -7.87 -2.15 13.41
N ARG A 108 -6.71 -1.49 13.27
CA ARG A 108 -6.05 -0.78 14.37
C ARG A 108 -5.56 -1.71 15.48
N ASN A 109 -4.90 -2.82 15.11
CA ASN A 109 -3.97 -3.50 16.01
C ASN A 109 -2.79 -2.56 16.32
N GLU A 110 -3.08 -1.51 17.07
CA GLU A 110 -2.10 -0.63 17.67
C GLU A 110 -1.38 -1.46 18.72
N TRP A 111 -0.06 -1.54 18.60
CA TRP A 111 0.77 -2.16 19.62
C TRP A 111 0.66 -1.26 20.83
N ILE A 112 -0.07 -1.73 21.84
CA ILE A 112 -0.61 -0.87 22.89
C ILE A 112 0.52 -0.26 23.73
N LYS A 113 0.57 1.08 23.83
CA LYS A 113 0.57 1.74 25.14
C LYS A 113 -0.89 2.03 25.44
N GLU A 114 -1.39 1.59 26.60
CA GLU A 114 -2.82 1.60 26.92
C GLU A 114 -3.36 3.03 26.80
N ALA A 115 -4.30 3.22 25.87
CA ALA A 115 -5.03 4.46 25.74
C ALA A 115 -6.53 4.16 25.83
N ASN A 116 -7.14 4.77 26.84
CA ASN A 116 -8.53 4.62 27.27
C ASN A 116 -9.55 5.02 26.18
N GLY A 117 -10.70 4.35 26.17
CA GLY A 117 -11.97 5.02 25.90
C GLY A 117 -12.87 4.53 24.76
N GLU A 118 -12.49 3.51 23.98
CA GLU A 118 -13.40 2.92 22.99
C GLU A 118 -13.99 1.60 23.52
N LYS A 119 -15.28 1.34 23.23
CA LYS A 119 -15.93 0.07 23.62
C LYS A 119 -15.13 -1.09 23.03
N PRO A 120 -14.60 -2.02 23.87
CA PRO A 120 -13.72 -3.06 23.38
C PRO A 120 -14.50 -4.00 22.47
N ALA A 121 -13.91 -4.32 21.32
CA ALA A 121 -14.25 -5.55 20.62
C ALA A 121 -14.07 -6.72 21.61
N ILE A 122 -14.79 -7.83 21.43
CA ILE A 122 -14.53 -9.06 22.20
C ILE A 122 -13.14 -9.55 21.79
N GLU A 123 -12.15 -9.11 22.54
CA GLU A 123 -10.74 -9.38 22.35
C GLU A 123 -10.43 -10.72 23.01
N VAL A 124 -9.78 -11.62 22.27
CA VAL A 124 -9.20 -12.82 22.85
C VAL A 124 -7.83 -12.44 23.38
N THR A 125 -7.69 -12.44 24.70
CA THR A 125 -6.39 -12.25 25.35
C THR A 125 -5.67 -13.59 25.50
N ILE A 126 -4.34 -13.54 25.52
CA ILE A 126 -3.46 -14.71 25.67
C ILE A 126 -2.60 -14.45 26.90
N ASP A 127 -3.15 -14.73 28.07
CA ASP A 127 -2.53 -14.42 29.37
C ASP A 127 -2.05 -15.66 30.10
N ASP A 128 -2.52 -16.84 29.69
CA ASP A 128 -2.09 -18.13 30.23
C ASP A 128 -1.94 -19.21 29.15
N GLN A 129 -1.42 -20.38 29.57
CA GLN A 129 -1.17 -21.52 28.70
C GLN A 129 -2.45 -22.12 28.10
N THR A 130 -3.57 -22.06 28.82
CA THR A 130 -4.85 -22.65 28.38
C THR A 130 -5.44 -21.83 27.24
N GLN A 131 -5.43 -20.51 27.40
CA GLN A 131 -5.84 -19.55 26.36
C GLN A 131 -4.93 -19.67 25.13
N ALA A 132 -3.62 -19.75 25.33
CA ALA A 132 -2.65 -19.93 24.24
C ALA A 132 -2.95 -21.20 23.42
N LYS A 133 -3.16 -22.34 24.09
CA LYS A 133 -3.51 -23.60 23.44
C LYS A 133 -4.86 -23.54 22.71
N THR A 134 -5.81 -22.78 23.25
CA THR A 134 -7.11 -22.58 22.61
C THR A 134 -6.95 -21.78 21.32
N VAL A 135 -6.18 -20.70 21.33
CA VAL A 135 -5.86 -19.92 20.13
C VAL A 135 -5.10 -20.78 19.11
N GLU A 136 -4.09 -21.53 19.56
CA GLU A 136 -3.33 -22.47 18.72
C GLU A 136 -4.24 -23.51 18.04
N PHE A 137 -5.15 -24.11 18.82
CA PHE A 137 -6.15 -25.05 18.31
C PHE A 137 -7.09 -24.40 17.30
N GLU A 138 -7.61 -23.20 17.60
CA GLU A 138 -8.52 -22.51 16.68
C GLU A 138 -7.85 -22.07 15.39
N ILE A 139 -6.56 -21.73 15.40
CA ILE A 139 -5.78 -21.45 14.18
C ILE A 139 -5.59 -22.73 13.36
N SER A 140 -5.30 -23.86 14.04
CA SER A 140 -4.97 -25.13 13.38
C SER A 140 -6.18 -25.93 12.89
N ASP A 141 -7.39 -25.70 13.41
CA ASP A 141 -8.61 -26.47 13.06
C ASP A 141 -9.10 -26.22 11.61
N VAL A 142 -8.44 -26.90 10.67
CA VAL A 142 -8.69 -26.84 9.22
C VAL A 142 -10.11 -27.29 8.89
N GLN A 143 -10.64 -28.28 9.61
CA GLN A 143 -11.90 -28.91 9.27
C GLN A 143 -13.08 -28.00 9.58
N LYS A 144 -13.09 -27.36 10.76
CA LYS A 144 -14.11 -26.38 11.13
C LYS A 144 -14.08 -25.17 10.21
N HIS A 145 -12.87 -24.68 9.88
CA HIS A 145 -12.70 -23.53 8.99
C HIS A 145 -13.17 -23.81 7.58
N ARG A 146 -12.81 -24.95 6.98
CA ARG A 146 -13.25 -25.31 5.61
C ARG A 146 -14.76 -25.39 5.48
N LYS A 147 -15.47 -25.81 6.52
CA LYS A 147 -16.94 -25.92 6.51
C LYS A 147 -17.65 -24.56 6.61
N ILE A 148 -17.14 -23.64 7.43
CA ILE A 148 -17.88 -22.44 7.83
C ILE A 148 -17.27 -21.15 7.20
N HIS A 149 -15.95 -21.06 7.16
CA HIS A 149 -15.22 -19.81 6.86
C HIS A 149 -14.23 -19.91 5.69
N GLY A 150 -14.14 -21.08 5.03
CA GLY A 150 -13.08 -21.41 4.06
C GLY A 150 -12.93 -20.36 2.95
N ARG A 151 -14.03 -19.97 2.30
CA ARG A 151 -14.02 -18.93 1.24
C ARG A 151 -13.45 -17.60 1.72
N ARG A 152 -13.70 -17.22 2.98
CA ARG A 152 -13.23 -15.96 3.55
C ARG A 152 -11.75 -16.00 3.88
N ILE A 153 -11.27 -17.15 4.37
CA ILE A 153 -9.84 -17.39 4.62
C ILE A 153 -9.07 -17.36 3.29
N GLU A 154 -9.56 -18.07 2.27
CA GLU A 154 -8.95 -18.11 0.94
C GLU A 154 -8.92 -16.73 0.27
N ALA A 155 -10.04 -15.98 0.33
CA ALA A 155 -10.08 -14.62 -0.19
C ALA A 155 -9.10 -13.68 0.53
N ALA A 156 -8.95 -13.83 1.85
CA ALA A 156 -7.98 -13.07 2.63
C ALA A 156 -6.54 -13.45 2.28
N TYR A 157 -6.23 -14.73 2.12
CA TYR A 157 -4.92 -15.22 1.70
C TYR A 157 -4.54 -14.64 0.33
N ASN A 158 -5.40 -14.78 -0.67
CA ASN A 158 -5.17 -14.26 -2.02
C ASN A 158 -4.99 -12.73 -2.03
N ARG A 159 -5.69 -12.03 -1.12
CA ARG A 159 -5.51 -10.60 -0.95
C ARG A 159 -4.14 -10.26 -0.36
N LEU A 160 -3.66 -11.00 0.65
CA LEU A 160 -2.33 -10.81 1.24
C LEU A 160 -1.23 -11.04 0.19
N VAL A 161 -1.32 -12.14 -0.57
CA VAL A 161 -0.40 -12.44 -1.68
C VAL A 161 -0.36 -11.29 -2.69
N ARG A 162 -1.53 -10.79 -3.12
CA ARG A 162 -1.61 -9.66 -4.05
C ARG A 162 -1.00 -8.39 -3.47
N LEU A 163 -1.31 -8.06 -2.22
CA LEU A 163 -0.80 -6.85 -1.57
C LEU A 163 0.72 -6.91 -1.41
N HIS A 164 1.26 -8.08 -1.10
CA HIS A 164 2.69 -8.30 -1.01
C HIS A 164 3.37 -8.07 -2.36
N ARG A 165 2.88 -8.72 -3.43
CA ARG A 165 3.37 -8.50 -4.80
C ARG A 165 3.28 -7.03 -5.21
N ASP A 166 2.15 -6.37 -4.95
CA ASP A 166 1.96 -4.95 -5.27
C ASP A 166 2.94 -4.05 -4.47
N THR A 167 3.31 -4.45 -3.24
CA THR A 167 4.30 -3.75 -2.41
C THR A 167 5.72 -3.90 -2.95
N GLU A 168 6.13 -5.11 -3.33
CA GLU A 168 7.45 -5.35 -3.95
C GLU A 168 7.59 -4.59 -5.28
N LEU A 169 6.56 -4.67 -6.13
CA LEU A 169 6.52 -3.94 -7.39
C LEU A 169 6.49 -2.42 -7.18
N ALA A 170 5.87 -1.93 -6.11
CA ALA A 170 5.89 -0.51 -5.77
C ALA A 170 7.29 -0.02 -5.39
N LEU A 171 8.06 -0.82 -4.64
CA LEU A 171 9.45 -0.51 -4.31
C LEU A 171 10.33 -0.49 -5.58
N ILE A 172 10.16 -1.48 -6.46
CA ILE A 172 10.86 -1.53 -7.75
C ILE A 172 10.51 -0.31 -8.59
N PHE A 173 9.21 0.01 -8.72
CA PHE A 173 8.73 1.18 -9.45
C PHE A 173 9.38 2.47 -8.96
N VAL A 174 9.40 2.70 -7.64
CA VAL A 174 10.01 3.90 -7.05
C VAL A 174 11.52 3.93 -7.31
N SER A 175 12.21 2.79 -7.21
CA SER A 175 13.63 2.67 -7.52
C SER A 175 13.94 3.08 -8.96
N LEU A 176 13.18 2.59 -9.93
CA LEU A 176 13.30 2.94 -11.35
C LEU A 176 13.06 4.45 -11.60
N VAL A 177 12.06 5.02 -10.94
CA VAL A 177 11.76 6.44 -11.10
C VAL A 177 12.82 7.33 -10.42
N ASN A 178 13.43 6.86 -9.33
CA ASN A 178 14.50 7.57 -8.63
C ASN A 178 15.84 7.47 -9.35
N SER A 179 16.08 6.42 -10.16
CA SER A 179 17.26 6.31 -11.03
C SER A 179 17.20 7.22 -12.25
N GLY A 180 16.12 7.99 -12.42
CA GLY A 180 15.98 9.02 -13.44
C GLY A 180 15.05 8.65 -14.60
N GLN A 181 14.47 7.44 -14.59
CA GLN A 181 13.50 7.05 -15.61
C GLN A 181 12.20 7.86 -15.50
N THR A 182 11.58 8.10 -16.65
CA THR A 182 10.21 8.61 -16.69
C THR A 182 9.22 7.55 -16.21
N ILE A 183 8.03 8.01 -15.81
CA ILE A 183 6.92 7.12 -15.42
C ILE A 183 6.55 6.13 -16.55
N GLY A 184 6.69 6.55 -17.82
CA GLY A 184 6.44 5.67 -18.97
C GLY A 184 7.48 4.56 -19.10
N GLU A 185 8.76 4.92 -19.01
CA GLU A 185 9.86 3.94 -19.08
C GLU A 185 9.82 2.95 -17.92
N ALA A 186 9.58 3.42 -16.69
CA ALA A 186 9.42 2.55 -15.53
C ALA A 186 8.22 1.60 -15.68
N LYS A 187 7.12 2.05 -16.30
CA LYS A 187 5.97 1.20 -16.62
C LYS A 187 6.35 0.11 -17.62
N ASP A 188 7.05 0.47 -18.69
CA ASP A 188 7.47 -0.48 -19.71
C ASP A 188 8.45 -1.50 -19.16
N GLU A 189 9.35 -1.10 -18.24
CA GLU A 189 10.26 -2.01 -17.57
C GLU A 189 9.52 -3.00 -16.64
N LEU A 190 8.54 -2.52 -15.86
CA LEU A 190 7.67 -3.40 -15.06
C LEU A 190 6.94 -4.42 -15.93
N ARG A 191 6.43 -4.01 -17.09
CA ARG A 191 5.76 -4.90 -18.03
C ARG A 191 6.70 -5.95 -18.59
N ASN A 192 7.89 -5.54 -19.03
CA ASN A 192 8.82 -6.41 -19.74
C ASN A 192 9.58 -7.38 -18.82
N ARG A 193 9.91 -6.96 -17.59
CA ARG A 193 10.75 -7.75 -16.67
C ARG A 193 9.98 -8.48 -15.58
N PHE A 194 8.77 -8.01 -15.24
CA PHE A 194 8.00 -8.50 -14.08
C PHE A 194 6.57 -8.93 -14.44
N ASP A 195 6.26 -9.05 -15.74
CA ASP A 195 4.95 -9.46 -16.30
C ASP A 195 3.77 -8.67 -15.69
N VAL A 196 3.97 -7.36 -15.51
CA VAL A 196 2.94 -6.46 -14.97
C VAL A 196 1.97 -6.06 -16.07
N LYS A 197 0.67 -6.30 -15.84
CA LYS A 197 -0.40 -5.88 -16.77
C LYS A 197 -0.82 -4.44 -16.52
N ASP A 198 -1.38 -3.78 -17.54
CA ASP A 198 -1.75 -2.36 -17.49
C ASP A 198 -2.68 -1.97 -16.33
N HIS A 199 -3.64 -2.83 -16.00
CA HIS A 199 -4.58 -2.57 -14.90
C HIS A 199 -3.94 -2.75 -13.51
N GLU A 200 -2.81 -3.48 -13.41
CA GLU A 200 -2.06 -3.65 -12.17
C GLU A 200 -1.21 -2.42 -11.86
N TYR A 201 -0.77 -1.71 -12.90
CA TYR A 201 0.03 -0.49 -12.77
C TYR A 201 -0.63 0.57 -11.88
N ASN A 202 -1.95 0.78 -12.04
CA ASN A 202 -2.69 1.71 -11.20
C ASN A 202 -2.65 1.30 -9.73
N ARG A 203 -2.78 0.00 -9.44
CA ARG A 203 -2.72 -0.54 -8.06
C ARG A 203 -1.34 -0.39 -7.45
N ILE A 204 -0.28 -0.72 -8.21
CA ILE A 204 1.11 -0.58 -7.76
C ILE A 204 1.42 0.88 -7.44
N ARG A 205 0.97 1.81 -8.29
CA ARG A 205 1.13 3.24 -8.06
C ARG A 205 0.35 3.73 -6.85
N GLU A 206 -0.91 3.30 -6.68
CA GLU A 206 -1.71 3.60 -5.48
C GLU A 206 -1.04 3.06 -4.23
N ARG A 207 -0.49 1.85 -4.26
CA ARG A 207 0.27 1.26 -3.15
C ARG A 207 1.51 2.07 -2.83
N ALA A 208 2.27 2.52 -3.84
CA ALA A 208 3.43 3.39 -3.64
C ALA A 208 3.05 4.74 -2.99
N LEU A 209 1.89 5.29 -3.33
CA LEU A 209 1.33 6.49 -2.68
C LEU A 209 0.91 6.20 -1.23
N ASP A 210 0.23 5.08 -0.97
CA ASP A 210 -0.21 4.68 0.37
C ASP A 210 0.97 4.44 1.32
N LEU A 211 2.08 3.91 0.79
CA LEU A 211 3.34 3.71 1.50
C LEU A 211 4.12 5.02 1.71
N GLY A 212 3.71 6.12 1.08
CA GLY A 212 4.40 7.41 1.17
C GLY A 212 5.78 7.45 0.49
N ILE A 213 6.13 6.42 -0.27
CA ILE A 213 7.40 6.30 -0.99
C ILE A 213 7.36 6.96 -2.37
N PHE A 214 6.16 7.26 -2.87
CA PHE A 214 5.94 7.98 -4.10
C PHE A 214 5.06 9.20 -3.82
N ASP A 215 5.47 10.37 -4.28
CA ASP A 215 4.78 11.60 -3.95
C ASP A 215 3.71 11.94 -5.01
N ARG A 216 2.53 12.41 -4.56
CA ARG A 216 1.46 12.90 -5.45
C ARG A 216 1.92 14.13 -6.24
N SER A 217 2.95 14.83 -5.77
CA SER A 217 3.44 16.12 -6.28
C SER A 217 4.10 16.05 -7.66
N ARG A 218 4.48 14.86 -8.17
CA ARG A 218 4.77 14.69 -9.62
C ARG A 218 3.49 14.62 -10.48
N LYS A 219 2.36 15.14 -10.00
CA LYS A 219 1.38 15.72 -10.93
C LYS A 219 2.16 16.71 -11.75
N ARG A 220 2.30 16.49 -13.07
CA ARG A 220 2.59 17.58 -14.02
C ARG A 220 1.80 18.77 -13.51
N THR A 221 2.48 19.80 -13.04
CA THR A 221 1.86 21.10 -12.85
C THR A 221 1.32 21.41 -14.23
N ARG A 222 0.02 21.17 -14.44
CA ARG A 222 -0.70 21.83 -15.53
C ARG A 222 -0.60 23.27 -15.09
N THR A 223 0.44 23.97 -15.51
CA THR A 223 0.44 25.42 -15.58
C THR A 223 -0.71 25.73 -16.52
N GLN A 224 -1.91 25.89 -15.96
CA GLN A 224 -2.97 26.58 -16.64
C GLN A 224 -2.42 27.99 -16.84
N GLY A 225 -1.92 28.26 -18.04
CA GLY A 225 -1.58 29.62 -18.43
C GLY A 225 -2.85 30.45 -18.28
N ARG A 226 -2.77 31.53 -17.51
CA ARG A 226 -3.82 32.54 -17.53
C ARG A 226 -3.61 33.37 -18.79
N ILE A 227 -4.61 33.38 -19.65
CA ILE A 227 -4.71 34.34 -20.74
C ILE A 227 -5.66 35.43 -20.26
N THR A 228 -5.22 36.68 -20.34
CA THR A 228 -6.11 37.83 -20.16
C THR A 228 -6.70 38.13 -21.52
N LEU A 229 -8.03 38.12 -21.61
CA LEU A 229 -8.77 38.59 -22.78
C LEU A 229 -9.27 39.99 -22.48
N ASP A 230 -9.30 40.84 -23.51
CA ASP A 230 -9.96 42.13 -23.39
C ASP A 230 -11.47 41.94 -23.14
N PRO A 231 -12.15 42.87 -22.46
CA PRO A 231 -13.54 42.68 -22.01
C PRO A 231 -14.53 42.37 -23.13
N ASP A 232 -14.32 42.95 -24.31
CA ASP A 232 -15.09 42.73 -25.54
C ASP A 232 -14.87 41.32 -26.11
N VAL A 233 -13.61 40.86 -26.12
CA VAL A 233 -13.25 39.50 -26.54
C VAL A 233 -13.81 38.47 -25.57
N MET A 234 -13.80 38.76 -24.27
CA MET A 234 -14.39 37.88 -23.25
C MET A 234 -15.91 37.75 -23.44
N ALA A 235 -16.62 38.86 -23.67
CA ALA A 235 -18.06 38.85 -23.93
C ALA A 235 -18.41 38.01 -25.16
N PHE A 236 -17.63 38.15 -26.23
CA PHE A 236 -17.80 37.35 -27.46
C PHE A 236 -17.58 35.85 -27.20
N VAL A 237 -16.54 35.47 -26.44
CA VAL A 237 -16.26 34.07 -26.08
C VAL A 237 -17.39 33.47 -25.23
N GLU A 238 -17.98 34.24 -24.32
CA GLU A 238 -19.09 33.80 -23.48
C GLU A 238 -20.39 33.61 -24.26
N GLU A 239 -20.65 34.49 -25.23
CA GLU A 239 -21.78 34.40 -26.15
C GLU A 239 -21.65 33.18 -27.07
N GLU A 240 -20.48 32.96 -27.68
CA GLU A 240 -20.21 31.77 -28.49
C GLU A 240 -20.29 30.48 -27.66
N ALA A 241 -19.78 30.50 -26.42
CA ALA A 241 -19.93 29.39 -25.49
C ALA A 241 -21.42 29.13 -25.16
N ALA A 242 -22.24 30.18 -25.06
CA ALA A 242 -23.70 30.08 -24.91
C ALA A 242 -24.39 29.48 -26.12
N ALA A 243 -24.00 29.91 -27.31
CA ALA A 243 -24.55 29.47 -28.58
C ALA A 243 -24.11 28.04 -28.95
N SER A 244 -23.04 27.52 -28.34
CA SER A 244 -22.55 26.17 -28.57
C SER A 244 -23.48 25.06 -28.01
N GLN A 245 -24.59 24.83 -28.70
CA GLN A 245 -25.46 23.67 -28.51
C GLN A 245 -25.41 22.77 -29.76
N GLY A 246 -24.86 21.57 -29.61
CA GLY A 246 -25.08 20.46 -30.54
C GLY A 246 -26.05 19.47 -29.90
N GLY A 247 -26.95 18.87 -30.69
CA GLY A 247 -28.14 18.11 -30.23
C GLY A 247 -27.94 16.92 -29.26
N ARG A 248 -26.72 16.65 -28.78
CA ARG A 248 -26.41 15.67 -27.72
C ARG A 248 -25.29 16.08 -26.75
N MET A 249 -24.79 17.32 -26.77
CA MET A 249 -23.65 17.74 -25.93
C MET A 249 -23.99 18.95 -25.04
N HIS A 250 -23.51 18.89 -23.79
CA HIS A 250 -23.56 20.01 -22.84
C HIS A 250 -22.85 21.25 -23.39
N ARG A 251 -23.37 22.42 -23.02
CA ARG A 251 -22.80 23.75 -23.31
C ARG A 251 -21.31 23.78 -22.98
N ARG A 252 -20.48 24.27 -23.91
CA ARG A 252 -19.03 24.42 -23.64
C ARG A 252 -18.81 25.52 -22.61
N THR A 253 -17.79 25.34 -21.77
CA THR A 253 -17.32 26.40 -20.87
C THR A 253 -16.54 27.47 -21.65
N PRO A 254 -16.50 28.73 -21.19
CA PRO A 254 -15.71 29.80 -21.83
C PRO A 254 -14.24 29.40 -22.05
N THR A 255 -13.63 28.68 -21.09
CA THR A 255 -12.28 28.13 -21.22
C THR A 255 -12.14 27.12 -22.37
N GLN A 256 -13.13 26.25 -22.56
CA GLN A 256 -13.12 25.30 -23.68
C GLN A 256 -13.30 26.02 -25.01
N MET A 257 -14.12 27.07 -25.03
CA MET A 257 -14.36 27.88 -26.23
C MET A 257 -13.10 28.68 -26.62
N ALA A 258 -12.49 29.40 -25.68
CA ALA A 258 -11.25 30.14 -25.91
C ALA A 258 -10.12 29.24 -26.44
N ASN A 259 -9.96 28.04 -25.87
CA ASN A 259 -8.95 27.08 -26.35
C ASN A 259 -9.25 26.56 -27.77
N GLN A 260 -10.52 26.35 -28.11
CA GLN A 260 -10.92 25.94 -29.45
C GLN A 260 -10.63 27.06 -30.46
N MET A 261 -11.01 28.30 -30.15
CA MET A 261 -10.76 29.46 -31.01
C MET A 261 -9.27 29.71 -31.22
N LEU A 262 -8.45 29.62 -30.17
CA LEU A 262 -6.99 29.71 -30.29
C LEU A 262 -6.41 28.60 -31.17
N ARG A 263 -6.98 27.39 -31.08
CA ARG A 263 -6.59 26.27 -31.94
C ARG A 263 -6.99 26.49 -33.39
N ASP A 264 -8.20 26.98 -33.64
CA ASP A 264 -8.72 27.22 -34.99
C ASP A 264 -7.99 28.40 -35.65
N PHE A 265 -7.74 29.47 -34.90
CA PHE A 265 -6.89 30.59 -35.32
C PHE A 265 -5.46 30.11 -35.64
N HIS A 266 -4.89 29.23 -34.82
CA HIS A 266 -3.59 28.63 -35.09
C HIS A 266 -3.57 27.78 -36.36
N LEU A 267 -4.60 26.95 -36.57
CA LEU A 267 -4.75 26.11 -37.76
C LEU A 267 -4.96 26.95 -39.03
N MET A 268 -5.71 28.06 -38.93
CA MET A 268 -5.83 29.05 -40.01
C MET A 268 -4.49 29.70 -40.36
N LEU A 269 -3.67 30.03 -39.35
CA LEU A 269 -2.36 30.64 -39.55
C LEU A 269 -1.30 29.67 -40.11
N LYS A 270 -1.47 28.35 -39.93
CA LYS A 270 -0.43 27.37 -40.28
C LYS A 270 -0.97 26.17 -41.03
N LYS A 271 -0.83 26.16 -42.37
CA LYS A 271 -0.94 24.95 -43.20
C LYS A 271 0.19 23.90 -42.96
N ARG A 272 1.01 24.00 -41.90
CA ARG A 272 2.00 22.98 -41.47
C ARG A 272 2.19 22.98 -39.93
N PRO A 273 2.35 21.82 -39.28
CA PRO A 273 2.51 21.73 -37.82
C PRO A 273 3.80 22.38 -37.34
N LEU A 274 3.75 23.04 -36.17
CA LEU A 274 4.90 23.68 -35.53
C LEU A 274 5.88 22.66 -34.94
N ILE A 275 7.17 22.87 -35.21
CA ILE A 275 8.28 22.31 -34.44
C ILE A 275 8.18 22.90 -33.02
N PRO A 276 8.22 22.07 -31.95
CA PRO A 276 8.20 22.58 -30.59
C PRO A 276 9.37 23.54 -30.35
N VAL A 277 9.08 24.68 -29.72
CA VAL A 277 10.10 25.70 -29.39
C VAL A 277 11.18 25.05 -28.52
N PRO A 278 12.47 25.17 -28.86
CA PRO A 278 13.54 24.65 -28.01
C PRO A 278 13.48 25.32 -26.64
N LYS A 279 13.61 24.52 -25.58
CA LYS A 279 13.60 25.01 -24.20
C LYS A 279 14.64 26.13 -24.06
N ALA A 280 14.22 27.28 -23.51
CA ALA A 280 15.12 28.39 -23.24
C ALA A 280 16.36 27.90 -22.47
N PRO A 281 17.56 28.40 -22.80
CA PRO A 281 18.76 28.04 -22.05
C PRO A 281 18.55 28.42 -20.59
N ARG A 282 18.85 27.49 -19.67
CA ARG A 282 18.84 27.75 -18.24
C ARG A 282 19.79 28.91 -17.97
N GLY A 283 19.23 30.09 -17.66
CA GLY A 283 20.01 31.24 -17.26
C GLY A 283 20.85 30.87 -16.04
N LYS A 284 22.17 31.05 -16.16
CA LYS A 284 23.06 31.06 -15.00
C LYS A 284 22.59 32.18 -14.08
N SER A 285 22.40 31.86 -12.80
CA SER A 285 22.12 32.82 -11.75
C SER A 285 23.18 33.93 -11.77
N ALA A 286 22.73 35.17 -11.96
CA ALA A 286 23.54 36.34 -11.72
C ALA A 286 23.70 36.53 -10.20
N SER A 287 24.71 35.89 -9.63
CA SER A 287 25.30 36.23 -8.33
C SER A 287 26.79 35.87 -8.35
N GLU A 288 27.55 36.55 -9.19
CA GLU A 288 29.02 36.59 -9.12
C GLU A 288 29.47 37.87 -9.81
N LYS A 289 29.35 38.98 -9.10
CA LYS A 289 30.19 40.18 -9.18
C LYS A 289 30.26 40.80 -7.80
#